data_AF-A0A7M7PA91-F1
#
_entry.id   AF-A0A7M7PA91-F1
#
_cell.length_a   1.000
_cell.length_b   1.000
_cell.length_c   1.000
_cell.angle_alpha   90.00
_cell.angle_beta   90.00
_cell.angle_gamma   90.00
#
_symmetry.space_group_name_H-M   'P 1'
#
loop_
_entity.id
_entity.type
_entity.pdbx_description
1 polymer ?
#
loop_
_entity_poly.entity_id
_entity_poly.type
_entity_poly.pdbx_seq_one_letter_code
_entity_poly.pdbx_strand_id
1 'polypeptide(L)'
;MMILLGDSLHNFGDGLAIGAAFSLSIAAGLSTSIAVLCHEIPHELGDLAVLMKQGMRLRTALLLNMICACSAFIGLWIGIPLGQTETAREWIFAAVAGMFFYVGLVDMLPMLHQYDGKSNKVTVAILQNIGFLAGIGIILLIALYEDAITVSI
;
A
#
# COMPACT_ATOMS: atom_id res chain seq x y z
N MET A 1 9.28 10.25 10.98
CA MET A 1 9.68 10.99 9.76
C MET A 1 9.95 10.05 8.60
N MET A 2 10.76 8.99 8.78
CA MET A 2 10.94 7.95 7.74
C MET A 2 9.59 7.34 7.31
N ILE A 3 8.76 6.95 8.29
CA ILE A 3 7.41 6.40 8.08
C ILE A 3 6.56 7.31 7.20
N LEU A 4 6.40 8.58 7.57
CA LEU A 4 5.61 9.56 6.78
C LEU A 4 6.12 9.76 5.34
N LEU A 5 7.43 9.66 5.12
CA LEU A 5 8.00 9.75 3.77
C LEU A 5 7.77 8.47 2.97
N GLY A 6 7.92 7.30 3.60
CA GLY A 6 7.60 6.01 3.01
C GLY A 6 6.12 5.93 2.63
N ASP A 7 5.25 6.32 3.56
CA ASP A 7 3.80 6.43 3.41
C ASP A 7 3.40 7.40 2.29
N SER A 8 4.03 8.58 2.20
CA SER A 8 3.78 9.50 1.07
C SER A 8 4.21 8.91 -0.29
N LEU A 9 5.28 8.13 -0.33
CA LEU A 9 5.70 7.48 -1.58
C LEU A 9 4.74 6.33 -1.93
N HIS A 10 4.33 5.53 -0.95
CA HIS A 10 3.35 4.45 -1.09
C HIS A 10 2.05 4.98 -1.67
N ASN A 11 1.44 5.97 -1.00
CA ASN A 11 0.23 6.63 -1.42
C ASN A 11 0.34 7.23 -2.84
N PHE A 12 1.49 7.84 -3.18
CA PHE A 12 1.74 8.30 -4.55
C PHE A 12 1.71 7.15 -5.57
N GLY A 13 2.30 6.00 -5.25
CA GLY A 13 2.29 4.80 -6.08
C GLY A 13 0.89 4.25 -6.29
N ASP A 14 0.09 4.17 -5.22
CA ASP A 14 -1.32 3.78 -5.30
C ASP A 14 -2.12 4.70 -6.20
N GLY A 15 -1.93 6.01 -6.02
CA GLY A 15 -2.52 7.02 -6.89
C GLY A 15 -2.17 6.78 -8.36
N LEU A 16 -0.89 6.55 -8.65
CA LEU A 16 -0.39 6.32 -10.00
C LEU A 16 -1.01 5.06 -10.62
N ALA A 17 -1.11 3.97 -9.85
CA ALA A 17 -1.75 2.72 -10.27
C ALA A 17 -3.25 2.91 -10.54
N ILE A 18 -3.97 3.62 -9.66
CA ILE A 18 -5.39 3.95 -9.86
C ILE A 18 -5.57 4.80 -11.13
N GLY A 19 -4.72 5.81 -11.34
CA GLY A 19 -4.78 6.65 -12.54
C GLY A 19 -4.54 5.86 -13.83
N ALA A 20 -3.54 4.98 -13.83
CA ALA A 20 -3.28 4.07 -14.94
C ALA A 20 -4.45 3.10 -15.18
N ALA A 21 -5.09 2.59 -14.13
CA ALA A 21 -6.24 1.71 -14.26
C ALA A 21 -7.48 2.44 -14.83
N PHE A 22 -7.76 3.67 -14.41
CA PHE A 22 -8.84 4.49 -14.98
C PHE A 22 -8.61 4.85 -16.45
N SER A 23 -7.34 4.94 -16.89
CA SER A 23 -7.03 5.16 -18.31
C SER A 23 -7.36 3.94 -19.19
N LEU A 24 -7.44 2.73 -18.60
CA LEU A 24 -7.86 1.52 -19.29
C LEU A 24 -9.40 1.43 -19.37
N SER A 25 -10.08 1.51 -18.23
CA SER A 25 -11.55 1.52 -18.17
C SER A 25 -12.05 1.99 -16.80
N ILE A 26 -13.33 2.39 -16.73
CA ILE A 26 -13.99 2.73 -15.46
C ILE A 26 -14.03 1.52 -14.52
N ALA A 27 -14.30 0.33 -15.06
CA ALA A 27 -14.36 -0.91 -14.27
C ALA A 27 -12.99 -1.24 -13.64
N ALA A 28 -11.91 -1.14 -14.43
CA ALA A 28 -10.55 -1.35 -13.94
C ALA A 28 -10.18 -0.31 -12.86
N GLY A 29 -10.41 0.99 -13.13
CA GLY A 29 -10.13 2.05 -12.16
C GLY A 29 -10.89 1.91 -10.84
N LEU A 30 -12.17 1.54 -10.88
CA LEU A 30 -12.97 1.27 -9.68
C LEU A 30 -12.46 0.03 -8.93
N SER A 31 -12.14 -1.05 -9.64
CA SER A 31 -11.59 -2.27 -9.06
C SER A 31 -10.27 -1.99 -8.32
N THR A 32 -9.32 -1.31 -8.98
CA THR A 32 -8.03 -0.92 -8.38
C THR A 32 -8.23 0.01 -7.18
N SER A 33 -9.14 0.97 -7.27
CA SER A 33 -9.42 1.90 -6.15
C SER A 33 -9.95 1.18 -4.91
N ILE A 34 -10.84 0.20 -5.09
CA ILE A 34 -11.36 -0.62 -3.98
C ILE A 34 -10.24 -1.49 -3.41
N ALA A 35 -9.41 -2.08 -4.26
CA ALA A 35 -8.29 -2.91 -3.83
C ALA A 35 -7.27 -2.10 -3.01
N VAL A 36 -6.96 -0.86 -3.42
CA VAL A 36 -6.12 0.07 -2.66
C VAL A 36 -6.75 0.41 -1.32
N LEU A 37 -8.02 0.83 -1.32
CA LEU A 37 -8.74 1.17 -0.08
C LEU A 37 -8.70 0.02 0.95
N CYS A 38 -8.83 -1.23 0.49
CA CYS A 38 -8.83 -2.39 1.36
C CYS A 38 -7.50 -2.62 2.09
N HIS A 39 -6.35 -2.26 1.51
CA HIS A 39 -5.05 -2.41 2.18
C HIS A 39 -4.54 -1.12 2.82
N GLU A 40 -5.00 0.05 2.36
CA GLU A 40 -4.61 1.34 2.92
C GLU A 40 -5.22 1.58 4.29
N ILE A 41 -6.47 1.16 4.54
CA ILE A 41 -7.09 1.30 5.86
C ILE A 41 -6.26 0.58 6.96
N PRO A 42 -5.88 -0.71 6.80
CA PRO A 42 -4.97 -1.37 7.72
C PRO A 42 -3.60 -0.70 7.84
N HIS A 43 -3.02 -0.26 6.71
CA HIS A 43 -1.70 0.35 6.64
C HIS A 43 -1.64 1.66 7.45
N GLU A 44 -2.57 2.57 7.19
CA GLU A 44 -2.70 3.86 7.84
C GLU A 44 -2.98 3.73 9.35
N LEU A 45 -3.79 2.75 9.76
CA LEU A 45 -4.01 2.44 11.17
C LEU A 45 -2.74 1.92 11.86
N GLY A 46 -1.92 1.15 11.13
CA GLY A 46 -0.61 0.70 11.59
C GLY A 46 0.34 1.87 11.82
N ASP A 47 0.45 2.77 10.84
CA ASP A 47 1.30 3.97 10.93
C ASP A 47 0.85 4.89 12.05
N LEU A 48 -0.47 5.10 12.19
CA LEU A 48 -1.04 5.84 13.30
C LEU A 48 -0.64 5.24 14.66
N ALA A 49 -0.72 3.91 14.81
CA ALA A 49 -0.34 3.24 16.04
C ALA A 49 1.16 3.41 16.36
N VAL A 50 2.02 3.35 15.33
CA VAL A 50 3.47 3.54 15.49
C VAL A 50 3.80 4.99 15.85
N LEU A 51 3.21 5.97 15.17
CA LEU A 51 3.40 7.40 15.47
C LEU A 51 2.94 7.74 16.90
N MET A 52 1.81 7.18 17.34
CA MET A 52 1.33 7.33 18.71
C MET A 52 2.28 6.68 19.73
N LYS A 53 2.84 5.50 19.42
CA LYS A 53 3.85 4.83 20.26
C LYS A 53 5.14 5.66 20.39
N GLN A 54 5.48 6.45 19.36
CA GLN A 54 6.61 7.39 19.39
C GLN A 54 6.32 8.70 20.16
N GLY A 55 5.15 8.82 20.79
CA GLY A 55 4.77 9.95 21.64
C GLY A 55 4.03 11.08 20.90
N MET A 56 3.64 10.85 19.63
CA MET A 56 2.84 11.81 18.88
C MET A 56 1.39 11.83 19.38
N ARG A 57 0.78 13.03 19.47
CA ARG A 57 -0.64 13.15 19.78
C ARG A 57 -1.47 12.61 18.63
N LEU A 58 -2.56 11.89 18.94
CA LEU A 58 -3.50 11.31 17.97
C LEU A 58 -3.90 12.29 16.86
N ARG A 59 -4.29 13.52 17.23
CA ARG A 59 -4.71 14.54 16.25
C ARG A 59 -3.60 14.92 15.27
N THR A 60 -2.36 14.99 15.75
CA THR A 60 -1.21 15.33 14.91
C THR A 60 -0.87 14.17 13.98
N ALA A 61 -0.88 12.94 14.50
CA ALA A 61 -0.62 11.75 13.70
C ALA A 61 -1.67 11.58 12.58
N LEU A 62 -2.96 11.72 12.91
CA LEU A 62 -4.05 11.71 11.92
C LEU A 62 -3.90 12.80 10.85
N LEU A 63 -3.51 14.03 11.24
CA LEU A 63 -3.29 15.12 10.30
C LEU A 63 -2.11 14.84 9.36
N LEU A 64 -1.02 14.27 9.87
CA LEU A 64 0.15 13.95 9.06
C LEU A 64 -0.15 12.82 8.07
N ASN A 65 -0.81 11.75 8.52
CA ASN A 65 -1.28 10.67 7.65
C ASN A 65 -2.21 11.21 6.54
N MET A 66 -3.17 12.07 6.89
CA MET A 66 -4.03 12.70 5.88
C MET A 66 -3.24 13.54 4.86
N ILE A 67 -2.17 14.23 5.27
CA ILE A 67 -1.29 14.98 4.37
C ILE A 67 -0.51 14.02 3.46
N CYS A 68 -0.04 12.88 3.99
CA CYS A 68 0.63 11.85 3.22
C CYS A 68 -0.31 11.20 2.20
N ALA A 69 -1.54 10.86 2.59
CA ALA A 69 -2.60 10.37 1.71
C ALA A 69 -2.94 11.33 0.56
N CYS A 70 -2.76 12.65 0.74
CA CYS A 70 -2.96 13.62 -0.36
C CYS A 70 -2.02 13.38 -1.56
N SER A 71 -0.87 12.73 -1.35
CA SER A 71 0.06 12.37 -2.43
C SER A 71 -0.55 11.39 -3.44
N ALA A 72 -1.53 10.57 -3.03
CA ALA A 72 -2.25 9.67 -3.92
C ALA A 72 -3.04 10.42 -4.99
N PHE A 73 -3.59 11.60 -4.68
CA PHE A 73 -4.22 12.43 -5.71
C PHE A 73 -3.22 12.92 -6.74
N ILE A 74 -1.99 13.26 -6.33
CA ILE A 74 -0.93 13.67 -7.25
C ILE A 74 -0.56 12.49 -8.18
N GLY A 75 -0.41 11.29 -7.62
CA GLY A 75 -0.20 10.07 -8.38
C GLY A 75 -1.33 9.82 -9.39
N LEU A 76 -2.59 9.96 -8.97
CA LEU A 76 -3.77 9.80 -9.81
C LEU A 76 -3.76 10.75 -11.02
N TRP A 77 -3.54 12.05 -10.77
CA TRP A 77 -3.52 13.07 -11.81
C TRP A 77 -2.39 12.86 -12.84
N ILE A 78 -1.28 12.27 -12.40
CA ILE A 78 -0.15 11.91 -13.28
C ILE A 78 -0.42 10.58 -14.01
N GLY A 79 -1.04 9.61 -13.33
CA GLY A 79 -1.29 8.27 -13.86
C GLY A 79 -2.29 8.25 -15.00
N ILE A 80 -3.34 9.07 -14.95
CA ILE A 80 -4.36 9.16 -16.02
C ILE A 80 -3.77 9.52 -17.39
N PRO A 81 -3.02 10.62 -17.56
CA PRO A 81 -2.44 10.97 -18.85
C PRO A 81 -1.27 10.07 -19.26
N LEU A 82 -0.49 9.55 -18.32
CA LEU A 82 0.61 8.63 -18.65
C LEU A 82 0.11 7.24 -19.03
N GLY A 83 -1.02 6.78 -18.48
CA GLY A 83 -1.58 5.46 -18.75
C GLY A 83 -2.25 5.29 -20.12
N GLN A 84 -2.28 6.32 -20.97
CA GLN A 84 -3.00 6.26 -22.26
C GLN A 84 -2.45 5.21 -23.23
N THR A 85 -1.18 4.82 -23.10
CA THR A 85 -0.58 3.75 -23.91
C THR A 85 -0.38 2.49 -23.07
N GLU A 86 -0.49 1.32 -23.69
CA GLU A 86 -0.25 0.03 -23.04
C GLU A 86 1.16 -0.07 -22.45
N THR A 87 2.18 0.26 -23.24
CA THR A 87 3.57 0.26 -22.79
C THR A 87 3.80 1.19 -21.59
N ALA A 88 3.20 2.39 -21.58
CA ALA A 88 3.33 3.26 -20.42
C ALA A 88 2.65 2.71 -19.17
N ARG A 89 1.49 2.04 -19.30
CA ARG A 89 0.84 1.34 -18.16
C ARG A 89 1.71 0.24 -17.60
N GLU A 90 2.29 -0.60 -18.45
CA GLU A 90 3.21 -1.67 -18.02
C GLU A 90 4.40 -1.10 -17.24
N TRP A 91 5.02 -0.01 -17.72
CA TRP A 91 6.10 0.65 -17.01
C TRP A 91 5.66 1.29 -15.70
N ILE A 92 4.46 1.89 -15.65
CA ILE A 92 3.87 2.40 -14.42
C ILE A 92 3.70 1.27 -13.41
N PHE A 93 3.06 0.17 -13.79
CA PHE A 93 2.84 -0.96 -12.88
C PHE A 93 4.15 -1.61 -12.43
N ALA A 94 5.15 -1.73 -13.32
CA ALA A 94 6.48 -2.20 -12.95
C ALA A 94 7.16 -1.27 -11.94
N ALA A 95 7.05 0.05 -12.11
CA ALA A 95 7.60 1.03 -11.19
C ALA A 95 6.89 1.00 -9.82
N VAL A 96 5.56 0.90 -9.81
CA VAL A 96 4.76 0.78 -8.58
C VAL A 96 5.07 -0.52 -7.85
N ALA A 97 5.20 -1.65 -8.56
CA ALA A 97 5.62 -2.92 -7.96
C ALA A 97 7.00 -2.82 -7.31
N GLY A 98 7.96 -2.17 -7.97
CA GLY A 98 9.29 -1.91 -7.40
C GLY A 98 9.24 -1.02 -6.16
N MET A 99 8.37 -0.01 -6.14
CA MET A 99 8.14 0.84 -4.99
C MET A 99 7.55 0.06 -3.81
N PHE A 100 6.56 -0.82 -4.02
CA PHE A 100 6.02 -1.65 -2.94
C PHE A 100 7.05 -2.60 -2.34
N PHE A 101 7.96 -3.15 -3.16
CA PHE A 101 9.11 -3.86 -2.62
C PHE A 101 9.99 -2.96 -1.74
N TYR A 102 10.27 -1.74 -2.18
CA TYR A 102 11.06 -0.78 -1.39
C TYR A 102 10.37 -0.43 -0.07
N VAL A 103 9.09 -0.04 -0.08
CA VAL A 103 8.33 0.32 1.13
C VAL A 103 8.24 -0.88 2.09
N GLY A 104 7.94 -2.08 1.57
CA GLY A 104 7.88 -3.30 2.38
C GLY A 104 9.21 -3.65 3.05
N LEU A 105 10.33 -3.52 2.33
CA LEU A 105 11.66 -3.88 2.83
C LEU A 105 12.30 -2.79 3.71
N VAL A 106 12.10 -1.52 3.38
CA VAL A 106 12.81 -0.40 4.02
C VAL A 106 11.98 0.23 5.14
N ASP A 107 10.66 0.24 5.03
CA ASP A 107 9.79 0.88 6.03
C ASP A 107 9.17 -0.15 6.99
N MET A 108 8.50 -1.18 6.43
CA MET A 108 7.77 -2.16 7.24
C MET A 108 8.68 -3.18 7.93
N LEU A 109 9.68 -3.73 7.23
CA LEU A 109 10.54 -4.78 7.77
C LEU A 109 11.33 -4.34 9.03
N PRO A 110 11.88 -3.11 9.11
CA PRO A 110 12.51 -2.64 10.35
C PRO A 110 11.53 -2.52 11.52
N MET A 111 10.27 -2.15 11.27
CA MET A 111 9.25 -2.05 12.31
C MET A 111 8.89 -3.41 12.91
N LEU A 112 8.84 -4.46 12.08
CA LEU A 112 8.65 -5.82 12.56
C LEU A 112 9.81 -6.29 13.45
N HIS A 113 11.04 -5.81 13.20
CA HIS A 113 12.20 -6.13 14.02
C HIS A 113 12.29 -5.32 15.32
N GLN A 114 11.50 -4.25 15.49
CA GLN A 114 11.45 -3.46 16.72
C GLN A 114 10.66 -4.20 17.82
N TYR A 115 11.33 -5.17 18.43
CA TYR A 115 10.82 -5.94 19.56
C TYR A 115 10.80 -5.11 20.84
N ASP A 116 9.63 -5.03 21.49
CA ASP A 116 9.40 -4.14 22.66
C ASP A 116 9.92 -4.70 24.00
N GLY A 117 10.52 -5.90 24.00
CA GLY A 117 11.03 -6.54 25.21
C GLY A 117 9.97 -7.17 26.12
N LYS A 118 8.67 -6.93 25.88
CA LYS A 118 7.57 -7.33 26.78
C LYS A 118 6.86 -8.61 26.34
N SER A 119 6.74 -8.86 25.05
CA SER A 119 6.08 -10.06 24.50
C SER A 119 7.05 -11.23 24.33
N ASN A 120 6.62 -12.50 24.32
CA ASN A 120 7.54 -13.63 24.08
C ASN A 120 8.11 -13.56 22.65
N LYS A 121 9.45 -13.56 22.49
CA LYS A 121 10.15 -13.53 21.19
C LYS A 121 9.66 -14.60 20.22
N VAL A 122 9.42 -15.81 20.72
CA VAL A 122 8.97 -16.94 19.90
C VAL A 122 7.55 -16.72 19.41
N THR A 123 6.66 -16.20 20.26
CA THR A 123 5.28 -15.87 19.88
C THR A 123 5.24 -14.76 18.83
N VAL A 124 6.04 -13.70 19.00
CA VAL A 124 6.13 -12.62 18.01
C VAL A 124 6.65 -13.15 16.67
N ALA A 125 7.70 -13.98 16.68
CA ALA A 125 8.23 -14.59 15.47
C ALA A 125 7.20 -15.49 14.76
N ILE A 126 6.46 -16.32 15.52
CA ILE A 126 5.39 -17.17 14.95
C ILE A 126 4.28 -16.32 14.34
N LEU A 127 3.79 -15.30 15.06
CA LEU A 127 2.74 -14.41 14.56
C LEU A 127 3.17 -13.65 13.29
N GLN A 128 4.41 -13.17 13.24
CA GLN A 128 4.96 -12.50 12.05
C GLN A 128 5.05 -13.43 10.85
N ASN A 129 5.54 -14.66 11.03
CA ASN A 129 5.62 -15.64 9.94
C ASN A 129 4.23 -16.05 9.45
N ILE A 130 3.26 -16.24 10.37
CA ILE A 130 1.86 -16.50 9.99
C ILE A 130 1.29 -15.32 9.20
N GLY A 131 1.53 -14.08 9.64
CA GLY A 131 1.10 -12.88 8.94
C GLY A 131 1.70 -12.78 7.53
N PHE A 132 3.00 -13.01 7.38
CA PHE A 132 3.67 -13.03 6.08
C PHE A 132 3.12 -14.12 5.16
N LEU A 133 2.99 -15.35 5.65
CA LEU A 133 2.45 -16.47 4.87
C LEU A 133 0.99 -16.24 4.47
N ALA A 134 0.19 -15.67 5.38
CA ALA A 134 -1.18 -15.29 5.09
C ALA A 134 -1.24 -14.20 4.01
N GLY A 135 -0.41 -13.16 4.10
CA GLY A 135 -0.31 -12.10 3.10
C GLY A 135 0.09 -12.64 1.71
N ILE A 136 1.12 -13.48 1.65
CA ILE A 136 1.53 -14.17 0.42
C ILE A 136 0.39 -15.03 -0.12
N GLY A 137 -0.29 -15.79 0.75
CA GLY A 137 -1.41 -16.63 0.36
C GLY A 137 -2.58 -15.83 -0.21
N ILE A 138 -2.94 -14.70 0.41
CA ILE A 138 -4.01 -13.81 -0.08
C ILE A 138 -3.65 -13.24 -1.45
N ILE A 139 -2.44 -12.70 -1.64
CA ILE A 139 -2.01 -12.15 -2.92
C ILE A 139 -1.96 -13.25 -4.00
N LEU A 140 -1.47 -14.44 -3.65
CA LEU A 140 -1.40 -15.57 -4.58
C LEU A 140 -2.79 -16.08 -4.97
N LEU A 141 -3.75 -16.10 -4.03
CA LEU A 141 -5.14 -16.41 -4.35
C LEU A 141 -5.75 -15.35 -5.27
N ILE A 142 -5.54 -14.06 -4.99
CA ILE A 142 -6.03 -12.98 -5.87
C ILE A 142 -5.45 -13.14 -7.28
N ALA A 143 -4.14 -13.37 -7.40
CA ALA A 143 -3.48 -13.56 -8.69
C ALA A 143 -3.97 -14.81 -9.46
N LEU A 144 -4.23 -15.92 -8.76
CA LEU A 144 -4.74 -17.15 -9.39
C LEU A 144 -6.21 -17.04 -9.85
N TYR A 145 -7.01 -16.23 -9.16
CA TYR A 145 -8.42 -16.04 -9.45
C TYR A 145 -8.72 -14.74 -10.21
N GLU A 146 -7.71 -13.97 -10.59
CA GLU A 146 -7.86 -12.69 -11.30
C GLU A 146 -8.69 -12.86 -12.60
N ASP A 147 -8.41 -13.92 -13.36
CA ASP A 147 -9.16 -14.25 -14.59
C ASP A 147 -10.64 -14.55 -14.32
N ALA A 148 -10.96 -15.15 -13.16
CA ALA A 148 -12.32 -15.47 -12.75
C ALA A 148 -13.10 -14.27 -12.19
N ILE A 149 -12.39 -13.17 -11.85
CA ILE A 149 -12.95 -11.92 -11.33
C ILE A 149 -13.26 -10.93 -12.47
N THR A 150 -12.94 -11.26 -13.72
CA THR A 150 -13.35 -10.46 -14.88
C THR A 150 -14.88 -10.49 -15.03
N VAL A 151 -15.56 -9.55 -14.39
CA VAL A 151 -16.97 -9.26 -14.65
C VAL A 151 -17.01 -8.67 -16.05
N SER A 152 -17.47 -9.46 -17.01
CA SER A 152 -17.85 -8.98 -18.34
C SER A 152 -19.00 -7.98 -18.19
N ILE A 153 -18.66 -6.69 -18.16
CA ILE A 153 -19.60 -5.56 -18.31
C ILE A 153 -19.35 -4.96 -19.68
#